data_AF-A0A7X6A653-F1
#
_entry.id   AF-A0A7X6A653-F1
#
_cell.length_a   1.000
_cell.length_b   1.000
_cell.length_c   1.000
_cell.angle_alpha   90.00
_cell.angle_beta   90.00
_cell.angle_gamma   90.00
#
_symmetry.space_group_name_H-M   'P 1'
#
loop_
_entity.id
_entity.type
_entity.pdbx_description
1 polymer ?
#
loop_
_entity_poly.entity_id
_entity_poly.type
_entity_poly.pdbx_seq_one_letter_code
_entity_poly.pdbx_strand_id
1 'polypeptide(L)' 'RDLAGAQAAFERAVALDGAYIPARIHLAQTLIRLDRVDEARAQFEAALERDPNNIDALFG' A
#
# COMPACT_ATOMS: atom_id res chain seq x y z
N ARG A 1 8.72 -16.34 -2.87
CA ARG A 1 8.67 -14.90 -2.51
C ARG A 1 7.88 -14.79 -1.22
N ASP A 2 8.47 -14.26 -0.15
CA ASP A 2 7.79 -14.12 1.15
C ASP A 2 6.85 -12.91 1.12
N LEU A 3 5.56 -13.17 0.94
CA LEU A 3 4.52 -12.13 0.91
C LEU A 3 4.10 -11.72 2.33
N ALA A 4 4.14 -12.64 3.28
CA ALA A 4 3.76 -12.37 4.66
C ALA A 4 4.76 -11.43 5.34
N GLY A 5 6.06 -11.68 5.13
CA GLY A 5 7.12 -10.78 5.62
C GLY A 5 7.06 -9.39 4.97
N ALA A 6 6.76 -9.31 3.66
CA ALA A 6 6.58 -8.05 2.96
C ALA A 6 5.38 -7.25 3.52
N GLN A 7 4.24 -7.92 3.70
CA GLN A 7 3.04 -7.29 4.27
C GLN A 7 3.36 -6.72 5.67
N ALA A 8 3.92 -7.54 6.56
CA ALA A 8 4.25 -7.11 7.91
C ALA A 8 5.24 -5.93 7.95
N ALA A 9 6.23 -5.92 7.04
CA ALA A 9 7.19 -4.83 6.93
C ALA A 9 6.52 -3.52 6.49
N PHE A 10 5.64 -3.56 5.48
CA PHE A 10 4.95 -2.37 5.00
C PHE A 10 3.85 -1.89 5.95
N GLU A 11 3.13 -2.79 6.62
CA GLU A 11 2.20 -2.43 7.70
C GLU A 11 2.93 -1.68 8.82
N ARG A 12 4.12 -2.16 9.23
CA ARG A 12 4.94 -1.47 10.21
C ARG A 12 5.40 -0.10 9.72
N ALA A 13 5.79 0.01 8.44
CA ALA A 13 6.18 1.29 7.86
C ALA A 13 5.02 2.30 7.85
N VAL A 14 3.82 1.86 7.47
CA VAL A 14 2.59 2.68 7.52
C VAL A 14 2.21 3.05 8.95
N ALA A 15 2.43 2.16 9.92
CA ALA A 15 2.17 2.45 11.33
C ALA A 15 3.15 3.47 11.93
N LEU A 16 4.42 3.46 11.47
CA LEU A 16 5.43 4.43 11.89
C LEU A 16 5.21 5.80 11.23
N ASP A 17 4.90 5.80 9.93
CA ASP A 17 4.58 7.00 9.18
C ASP A 17 3.40 6.74 8.24
N GLY A 18 2.22 7.15 8.70
CA GLY A 18 0.99 7.04 7.94
C GLY A 18 0.95 7.93 6.69
N ALA A 19 1.87 8.88 6.53
CA ALA A 19 1.99 9.71 5.35
C ALA A 19 3.03 9.17 4.34
N TYR A 20 3.75 8.10 4.67
CA TYR A 20 4.76 7.53 3.77
C TYR A 20 4.11 6.75 2.62
N ILE A 21 3.82 7.47 1.54
CA ILE A 21 3.13 6.96 0.34
C ILE A 21 3.78 5.70 -0.23
N PRO A 22 5.12 5.62 -0.42
CA PRO A 22 5.74 4.40 -0.97
C PRO A 22 5.42 3.12 -0.18
N ALA A 23 5.33 3.19 1.16
CA ALA A 23 4.94 2.03 1.95
C ALA A 23 3.49 1.62 1.72
N ARG A 24 2.57 2.58 1.51
CA ARG A 24 1.16 2.29 1.18
C ARG A 24 1.05 1.63 -0.20
N ILE A 25 1.77 2.13 -1.20
CA ILE A 25 1.83 1.54 -2.55
C ILE A 25 2.32 0.09 -2.48
N HIS A 26 3.45 -0.14 -1.81
CA HIS A 26 4.01 -1.49 -1.72
C HIS A 26 3.16 -2.43 -0.85
N LEU A 27 2.47 -1.91 0.17
CA LEU A 27 1.47 -2.69 0.92
C LEU A 27 0.32 -3.09 0.00
N ALA A 28 -0.23 -2.15 -0.78
CA ALA A 28 -1.31 -2.41 -1.72
C ALA A 28 -0.93 -3.49 -2.75
N GLN A 29 0.23 -3.35 -3.39
CA GLN A 29 0.77 -4.34 -4.34
C GLN A 29 0.97 -5.72 -3.69
N THR A 30 1.40 -5.75 -2.42
CA THR A 30 1.56 -7.00 -1.67
C THR A 30 0.20 -7.65 -1.38
N LEU A 31 -0.80 -6.85 -1.01
CA LEU A 31 -2.18 -7.29 -0.75
C LEU A 31 -2.85 -7.82 -2.01
N ILE A 32 -2.64 -7.21 -3.19
CA ILE A 32 -3.09 -7.76 -4.48
C ILE A 32 -2.54 -9.17 -4.69
N ARG A 33 -1.24 -9.36 -4.44
CA ARG A 33 -0.58 -10.66 -4.60
C ARG A 33 -1.04 -11.71 -3.57
N LEU A 34 -1.72 -11.27 -2.51
CA LEU A 34 -2.37 -12.09 -1.49
C LEU A 34 -3.88 -12.24 -1.72
N ASP A 35 -4.41 -11.78 -2.85
CA ASP A 35 -5.84 -11.80 -3.20
C ASP A 35 -6.73 -10.94 -2.28
N ARG A 36 -6.13 -10.01 -1.52
CA ARG A 36 -6.80 -9.09 -0.59
C ARG A 36 -7.07 -7.74 -1.26
N VAL A 37 -7.83 -7.77 -2.35
CA VAL A 37 -8.00 -6.63 -3.27
C VAL A 37 -8.69 -5.44 -2.60
N ASP A 38 -9.69 -5.66 -1.75
CA ASP A 38 -10.40 -4.57 -1.06
C ASP A 38 -9.47 -3.80 -0.11
N GLU A 39 -8.56 -4.49 0.55
CA GLU A 39 -7.58 -3.87 1.44
C GLU A 39 -6.49 -3.15 0.66
N ALA A 40 -6.09 -3.68 -0.51
CA ALA A 40 -5.18 -3.00 -1.41
C ALA A 40 -5.77 -1.66 -1.90
N ARG A 41 -7.04 -1.68 -2.31
CA ARG A 41 -7.75 -0.47 -2.75
C ARG A 41 -7.76 0.61 -1.67
N ALA A 42 -8.04 0.24 -0.42
CA ALA A 42 -8.00 1.19 0.70
C ALA A 42 -6.60 1.84 0.87
N GLN A 43 -5.51 1.10 0.60
CA GLN A 43 -4.17 1.69 0.66
C GLN A 43 -3.87 2.65 -0.49
N PHE A 44 -4.35 2.36 -1.71
CA PHE A 44 -4.24 3.29 -2.82
C PHE A 44 -5.09 4.54 -2.64
N GLU A 45 -6.33 4.39 -2.15
CA GLU A 45 -7.19 5.52 -1.81
C GLU A 45 -6.52 6.43 -0.77
N ALA A 46 -5.96 5.85 0.30
CA ALA A 46 -5.21 6.62 1.30
C ALA A 46 -3.95 7.29 0.74
N ALA A 47 -3.30 6.71 -0.28
CA ALA A 47 -2.20 7.34 -0.98
C ALA A 47 -2.68 8.54 -1.83
N LEU A 48 -3.80 8.40 -2.55
CA LEU A 48 -4.40 9.45 -3.36
C LEU A 48 -4.98 10.61 -2.55
N GLU A 49 -5.48 10.34 -1.34
CA GLU A 49 -5.89 11.40 -0.41
C GLU A 49 -4.71 12.32 -0.03
N ARG A 50 -3.48 11.81 -0.09
CA ARG A 50 -2.27 12.56 0.25
C ARG A 50 -1.58 13.16 -0.97
N ASP A 51 -1.46 12.38 -2.02
CA ASP A 51 -0.94 12.81 -3.30
C ASP A 51 -1.92 12.38 -4.41
N PRO A 52 -2.89 13.25 -4.76
CA PRO A 52 -3.88 12.95 -5.79
C PRO A 52 -3.28 12.68 -7.18
N ASN A 53 -2.03 13.08 -7.42
CA ASN A 53 -1.35 12.90 -8.69
C ASN A 53 -0.36 11.73 -8.67
N ASN A 54 -0.40 10.89 -7.63
CA ASN A 54 0.50 9.77 -7.50
C ASN A 54 0.20 8.71 -8.57
N ILE A 55 1.08 8.60 -9.57
CA ILE A 55 0.89 7.71 -10.71
C ILE A 55 0.77 6.24 -10.27
N ASP A 56 1.58 5.81 -9.29
CA ASP A 56 1.53 4.43 -8.80
C ASP A 56 0.20 4.12 -8.11
N ALA A 57 -0.40 5.09 -7.41
CA ALA A 57 -1.72 4.91 -6.81
C ALA A 57 -2.87 5.00 -7.83
N LEU A 58 -2.70 5.76 -8.91
CA LEU A 58 -3.71 5.92 -9.98
C LEU A 58 -3.82 4.68 -10.88
N PHE A 59 -2.72 3.96 -11.09
CA PHE A 59 -2.66 2.77 -11.95
C PHE A 59 -2.51 1.44 -11.17
N GLY A 60 -2.58 1.51 -9.84
CA GLY A 60 -2.34 0.42 -8.90
C GLY A 60 -3.43 -0.64 -8.83
#